data_AF-A0A2U3K881-F1
#
_entry.id   AF-A0A2U3K881-F1
#
_cell.length_a   1.000
_cell.length_b   1.000
_cell.length_c   1.000
_cell.angle_alpha   90.00
_cell.angle_beta   90.00
_cell.angle_gamma   90.00
#
_symmetry.space_group_name_H-M   'P 1'
#
loop_
_entity.id
_entity.type
_entity.pdbx_description
1 polymer ?
#
loop_
_entity_poly.entity_id
_entity_poly.type
_entity_poly.pdbx_seq_one_letter_code
_entity_poly.pdbx_strand_id
1 'polypeptide(L)'
;MIAHKSAVFGVLVLFSVQSASSYSVLTHEAIIDSTWDSAIKPLLLKRFPASTKEELAEAHAYAYGGSIIQDLGYYPFGSKFYSDLAHYVRSGDFILNMIRESQDLNEYAFALGALSHYAADNNGHRIATNVSVPLLYPALRLKFGNSITYADDPFSHSKTEFAFDVFQAAKNRYASAAFKSFIGFQVAKPVLERAFEDTYGMKIEKIFLNLDVAIGSYRRAVGTVLPALTRVAWQIKSQEIRKEVPGITRQKFLYNLSRSSYEKNWGATYERPGIRSRMLAGFFHIVPRAGPFKAMAFKKLTPETEKLYMAGFNASIDRYRELLAGVGAGQLNLPNYNIDVGEATKAGSYTLTDAAYAKLLHKLDGHYPDMPQDLRSDILAFYQDLSLPIATKANVGDWAKLQEEIGQLKAIDADLSTASSKVSAAGAPAAK
;
A
#
# COMPACT_ATOMS: atom_id res chain seq x y z
N MET A 1 -46.38 8.64 -10.82
CA MET A 1 -45.56 7.40 -10.83
C MET A 1 -44.15 7.63 -11.41
N ILE A 2 -43.46 8.73 -11.04
CA ILE A 2 -42.15 9.13 -11.62
C ILE A 2 -41.10 9.53 -10.56
N ALA A 3 -41.43 9.51 -9.25
CA ALA A 3 -40.50 9.95 -8.21
C ALA A 3 -39.55 8.87 -7.66
N HIS A 4 -39.79 7.57 -7.92
CA HIS A 4 -39.01 6.47 -7.34
C HIS A 4 -37.89 5.92 -8.23
N LYS A 5 -37.79 6.35 -9.50
CA LYS A 5 -36.76 5.84 -10.42
C LYS A 5 -35.42 6.60 -10.33
N SER A 6 -35.43 7.84 -9.87
CA SER A 6 -34.22 8.68 -9.79
C SER A 6 -33.34 8.35 -8.58
N ALA A 7 -33.92 7.92 -7.45
CA ALA A 7 -33.16 7.52 -6.26
C ALA A 7 -32.41 6.19 -6.47
N VAL A 8 -32.98 5.25 -7.24
CA VAL A 8 -32.35 3.97 -7.56
C VAL A 8 -31.17 4.16 -8.52
N PHE A 9 -31.25 5.14 -9.42
CA PHE A 9 -30.15 5.47 -10.34
C PHE A 9 -28.99 6.18 -9.63
N GLY A 10 -29.26 7.09 -8.69
CA GLY A 10 -28.22 7.75 -7.88
C GLY A 10 -27.47 6.79 -6.95
N VAL A 11 -28.15 5.76 -6.43
CA VAL A 11 -27.54 4.70 -5.62
C VAL A 11 -26.70 3.74 -6.49
N LEU A 12 -27.15 3.40 -7.71
CA LEU A 12 -26.39 2.55 -8.63
C LEU A 12 -25.12 3.22 -9.19
N VAL A 13 -25.11 4.54 -9.35
CA VAL A 13 -23.91 5.29 -9.76
C VAL A 13 -22.87 5.35 -8.64
N LEU A 14 -23.28 5.33 -7.36
CA LEU A 14 -22.35 5.27 -6.22
C LEU A 14 -21.72 3.87 -6.00
N PHE A 15 -22.34 2.81 -6.52
CA PHE A 15 -21.84 1.43 -6.41
C PHE A 15 -21.15 0.89 -7.68
N SER A 16 -21.06 1.70 -8.74
CA SER A 16 -20.37 1.34 -9.99
C SER A 16 -18.89 1.75 -10.01
N VAL A 17 -18.38 2.33 -8.91
CA VAL A 17 -16.94 2.48 -8.72
C VAL A 17 -16.35 1.09 -8.56
N GLN A 18 -15.65 0.62 -9.60
CA GLN A 18 -14.90 -0.64 -9.58
C GLN A 18 -13.88 -0.57 -8.44
N SER A 19 -14.23 -1.11 -7.28
CA SER A 19 -13.34 -1.19 -6.13
C SER A 19 -12.43 -2.40 -6.31
N ALA A 20 -11.30 -2.20 -7.01
CA ALA A 20 -10.11 -2.99 -6.71
C ALA A 20 -9.57 -2.46 -5.38
N SER A 21 -10.23 -2.79 -4.27
CA SER A 21 -9.68 -2.43 -2.96
C SER A 21 -8.44 -3.29 -2.78
N SER A 22 -7.27 -2.70 -2.56
CA SER A 22 -6.14 -3.46 -2.02
C SER A 22 -6.59 -4.03 -0.68
N TYR A 23 -6.48 -5.34 -0.54
CA TYR A 23 -6.83 -6.02 0.69
C TYR A 23 -5.51 -6.43 1.38
N SER A 24 -5.55 -6.86 2.65
CA SER A 24 -4.39 -7.00 3.58
C SER A 24 -4.22 -5.84 4.58
N VAL A 25 -5.15 -4.89 4.63
CA VAL A 25 -5.20 -3.76 5.60
C VAL A 25 -4.93 -4.21 7.04
N LEU A 26 -5.57 -5.31 7.46
CA LEU A 26 -5.43 -5.78 8.83
C LEU A 26 -4.02 -6.30 9.08
N THR A 27 -3.40 -6.93 8.08
CA THR A 27 -2.00 -7.37 8.17
C THR A 27 -1.05 -6.19 8.38
N HIS A 28 -1.23 -5.08 7.64
CA HIS A 28 -0.39 -3.88 7.82
C HIS A 28 -0.51 -3.28 9.21
N GLU A 29 -1.73 -3.14 9.73
CA GLU A 29 -1.95 -2.63 11.08
C GLU A 29 -1.36 -3.57 12.15
N ALA A 30 -1.41 -4.89 11.93
CA ALA A 30 -0.79 -5.87 12.84
C ALA A 30 0.75 -5.79 12.86
N ILE A 31 1.39 -5.40 11.75
CA ILE A 31 2.84 -5.14 11.71
C ILE A 31 3.19 -3.91 12.55
N ILE A 32 2.39 -2.84 12.45
CA ILE A 32 2.54 -1.64 13.27
C ILE A 32 2.41 -2.01 14.76
N ASP A 33 1.34 -2.73 15.15
CA ASP A 33 1.14 -3.19 16.52
C ASP A 33 2.32 -4.01 17.06
N SER A 34 2.86 -4.90 16.22
CA SER A 34 3.95 -5.82 16.60
C SER A 34 5.30 -5.11 16.78
N THR A 35 5.42 -3.88 16.30
CA THR A 35 6.67 -3.10 16.30
C THR A 35 6.56 -1.77 17.04
N TRP A 36 5.36 -1.39 17.48
CA TRP A 36 5.09 -0.10 18.11
C TRP A 36 6.01 0.20 19.30
N ASP A 37 5.93 -0.60 20.37
CA ASP A 37 6.70 -0.33 21.59
C ASP A 37 8.19 -0.64 21.43
N SER A 38 8.54 -1.60 20.57
CA SER A 38 9.91 -2.10 20.44
C SER A 38 10.78 -1.31 19.46
N ALA A 39 10.17 -0.63 18.47
CA ALA A 39 10.92 -0.02 17.37
C ALA A 39 10.38 1.37 16.96
N ILE A 40 9.06 1.53 16.77
CA ILE A 40 8.50 2.82 16.28
C ILE A 40 8.54 3.89 17.37
N LYS A 41 7.92 3.62 18.52
CA LYS A 41 7.82 4.57 19.64
C LYS A 41 9.18 5.06 20.16
N PRO A 42 10.24 4.22 20.27
CA PRO A 42 11.58 4.69 20.59
C PRO A 42 12.12 5.74 19.61
N LEU A 43 11.87 5.60 18.30
CA LEU A 43 12.29 6.60 17.30
C LEU A 43 11.51 7.90 17.44
N LEU A 44 10.19 7.81 17.70
CA LEU A 44 9.36 8.98 17.95
C LEU A 44 9.88 9.76 19.16
N LEU A 45 10.11 9.09 20.29
CA LEU A 45 10.65 9.70 21.51
C LEU A 45 12.08 10.21 21.35
N LYS A 46 12.90 9.59 20.47
CA LYS A 46 14.24 10.07 20.17
C LYS A 46 14.20 11.43 19.47
N ARG A 47 13.25 11.64 18.53
CA ARG A 47 13.11 12.90 17.79
C ARG A 47 12.28 13.93 18.55
N PHE A 48 11.27 13.49 19.29
CA PHE A 48 10.32 14.31 20.04
C PHE A 48 10.27 13.86 21.52
N PRO A 49 11.31 14.19 22.33
CA PRO A 49 11.44 13.67 23.70
C PRO A 49 10.41 14.19 24.69
N ALA A 50 9.71 15.28 24.36
CA ALA A 50 8.68 15.88 25.21
C ALA A 50 7.28 15.29 24.99
N SER A 51 7.10 14.36 24.05
CA SER A 51 5.78 13.82 23.70
C SER A 51 5.12 13.09 24.87
N THR A 52 3.87 13.47 25.14
CA THR A 52 2.99 12.87 26.14
C THR A 52 2.47 11.50 25.69
N LYS A 53 1.82 10.77 26.61
CA LYS A 53 1.22 9.47 26.26
C LYS A 53 0.07 9.63 25.28
N GLU A 54 -0.68 10.72 25.41
CA GLU A 54 -1.82 11.08 24.58
C GLU A 54 -1.38 11.43 23.16
N GLU A 55 -0.34 12.25 23.01
CA GLU A 55 0.25 12.57 21.71
C GLU A 55 0.86 11.34 21.03
N LEU A 56 1.49 10.43 21.80
CA LEU A 56 1.98 9.16 21.26
C LEU A 56 0.82 8.23 20.84
N ALA A 57 -0.32 8.26 21.54
CA ALA A 57 -1.50 7.50 21.14
C ALA A 57 -2.09 8.06 19.83
N GLU A 58 -2.11 9.38 19.66
CA GLU A 58 -2.49 10.02 18.40
C GLU A 58 -1.51 9.68 17.26
N ALA A 59 -0.21 9.76 17.51
CA ALA A 59 0.83 9.41 16.54
C ALA A 59 0.71 7.94 16.07
N HIS A 60 0.22 7.05 16.92
CA HIS A 60 -0.05 5.66 16.54
C HIS A 60 -1.11 5.56 15.43
N ALA A 61 -2.14 6.41 15.48
CA ALA A 61 -3.18 6.50 14.44
C ALA A 61 -2.60 6.93 13.08
N TYR A 62 -1.59 7.79 13.11
CA TYR A 62 -0.85 8.21 11.93
C TYR A 62 0.08 7.11 11.41
N ALA A 63 0.72 6.33 12.29
CA ALA A 63 1.49 5.16 11.85
C ALA A 63 0.61 4.10 11.16
N TYR A 64 -0.64 3.88 11.61
CA TYR A 64 -1.60 3.07 10.86
C TYR A 64 -1.99 3.69 9.51
N GLY A 65 -2.21 5.00 9.46
CA GLY A 65 -2.50 5.67 8.20
C GLY A 65 -1.37 5.56 7.19
N GLY A 66 -0.14 5.68 7.66
CA GLY A 66 1.06 5.52 6.86
C GLY A 66 1.23 4.09 6.35
N SER A 67 0.89 3.07 7.14
CA SER A 67 1.16 1.67 6.79
C SER A 67 0.39 1.12 5.59
N ILE A 68 -0.52 1.92 5.02
CA ILE A 68 -1.32 1.57 3.85
C ILE A 68 -1.35 2.77 2.87
N ILE A 69 -0.54 3.82 3.06
CA ILE A 69 -0.73 5.07 2.32
C ILE A 69 -0.45 4.92 0.82
N GLN A 70 0.47 4.03 0.45
CA GLN A 70 0.78 3.70 -0.94
C GLN A 70 -0.45 3.19 -1.71
N ASP A 71 -1.43 2.61 -1.00
CA ASP A 71 -2.65 2.07 -1.58
C ASP A 71 -3.78 3.10 -1.76
N LEU A 72 -3.62 4.34 -1.28
CA LEU A 72 -4.68 5.36 -1.30
C LEU A 72 -5.38 5.47 -2.66
N GLY A 73 -4.62 5.30 -3.75
CA GLY A 73 -5.09 5.36 -5.12
C GLY A 73 -6.05 4.25 -5.55
N TYR A 74 -6.04 3.11 -4.87
CA TYR A 74 -6.89 1.96 -5.13
C TYR A 74 -8.24 2.01 -4.41
N TYR A 75 -8.43 2.98 -3.50
CA TYR A 75 -9.70 3.21 -2.81
C TYR A 75 -10.66 4.11 -3.62
N PRO A 76 -11.97 4.14 -3.30
CA PRO A 76 -12.93 4.97 -4.01
C PRO A 76 -12.50 6.45 -4.07
N PHE A 77 -12.64 7.08 -5.23
CA PHE A 77 -12.18 8.46 -5.51
C PHE A 77 -10.65 8.66 -5.43
N GLY A 78 -9.88 7.60 -5.22
CA GLY A 78 -8.43 7.61 -5.33
C GLY A 78 -7.94 7.74 -6.76
N SER A 79 -6.63 7.92 -6.90
CA SER A 79 -5.93 7.93 -8.19
C SER A 79 -5.12 6.65 -8.35
N LYS A 80 -5.52 5.72 -9.21
CA LYS A 80 -4.71 4.50 -9.49
C LYS A 80 -3.25 4.86 -9.81
N PHE A 81 -3.05 5.98 -10.52
CA PHE A 81 -1.73 6.46 -10.86
C PHE A 81 -0.88 6.85 -9.64
N TYR A 82 -1.48 7.39 -8.58
CA TYR A 82 -0.77 7.62 -7.32
C TYR A 82 -0.20 6.31 -6.76
N SER A 83 -1.04 5.26 -6.69
CA SER A 83 -0.60 3.98 -6.16
C SER A 83 0.38 3.28 -7.07
N ASP A 84 0.21 3.37 -8.39
CA ASP A 84 1.18 2.85 -9.37
C ASP A 84 2.56 3.51 -9.19
N LEU A 85 2.60 4.84 -8.97
CA LEU A 85 3.85 5.54 -8.67
C LEU A 85 4.44 5.02 -7.35
N ALA A 86 3.68 5.10 -6.26
CA ALA A 86 4.16 4.73 -4.93
C ALA A 86 4.63 3.26 -4.82
N HIS A 87 4.11 2.36 -5.66
CA HIS A 87 4.51 0.96 -5.69
C HIS A 87 5.66 0.65 -6.65
N TYR A 88 5.78 1.36 -7.77
CA TYR A 88 6.58 0.90 -8.90
C TYR A 88 7.63 1.90 -9.38
N VAL A 89 7.52 3.18 -9.01
CA VAL A 89 8.40 4.26 -9.48
C VAL A 89 8.92 5.01 -8.27
N ARG A 90 10.23 4.98 -8.05
CA ARG A 90 10.86 5.73 -6.95
C ARG A 90 10.23 5.49 -5.57
N SER A 91 9.79 4.25 -5.32
CA SER A 91 9.05 3.85 -4.11
C SER A 91 9.83 4.05 -2.81
N GLY A 92 11.15 3.83 -2.85
CA GLY A 92 12.06 4.09 -1.73
C GLY A 92 12.25 5.58 -1.51
N ASP A 93 12.52 6.33 -2.58
CA ASP A 93 12.69 7.79 -2.52
C ASP A 93 11.43 8.48 -1.98
N PHE A 94 10.24 8.02 -2.34
CA PHE A 94 8.99 8.56 -1.81
C PHE A 94 8.91 8.50 -0.28
N ILE A 95 9.33 7.37 0.30
CA ILE A 95 9.32 7.17 1.75
C ILE A 95 10.47 7.94 2.41
N LEU A 96 11.66 7.97 1.79
CA LEU A 96 12.79 8.76 2.25
C LEU A 96 12.43 10.25 2.31
N ASN A 97 11.77 10.77 1.27
CA ASN A 97 11.26 12.13 1.23
C ASN A 97 10.21 12.36 2.31
N MET A 98 9.27 11.42 2.54
CA MET A 98 8.29 11.54 3.62
C MET A 98 8.93 11.60 5.02
N ILE A 99 9.98 10.81 5.27
CA ILE A 99 10.73 10.84 6.54
C ILE A 99 11.51 12.15 6.70
N ARG A 100 12.12 12.63 5.61
CA ARG A 100 12.88 13.90 5.58
C ARG A 100 11.96 15.09 5.83
N GLU A 101 10.83 15.14 5.12
CA GLU A 101 9.89 16.25 5.12
C GLU A 101 8.98 16.29 6.35
N SER A 102 8.98 15.27 7.21
CA SER A 102 8.15 15.25 8.42
C SER A 102 8.62 16.33 9.41
N GLN A 103 7.71 17.21 9.83
CA GLN A 103 7.99 18.37 10.68
C GLN A 103 7.54 18.16 12.14
N ASP A 104 6.59 17.27 12.37
CA ASP A 104 6.04 16.98 13.70
C ASP A 104 5.97 15.48 14.01
N LEU A 105 5.53 15.17 15.23
CA LEU A 105 5.40 13.80 15.75
C LEU A 105 4.50 12.93 14.86
N ASN A 106 3.38 13.48 14.39
CA ASN A 106 2.36 12.76 13.65
C ASN A 106 2.81 12.51 12.21
N GLU A 107 3.40 13.51 11.55
CA GLU A 107 4.00 13.36 10.23
C GLU A 107 5.15 12.34 10.26
N TYR A 108 5.97 12.34 11.31
CA TYR A 108 7.07 11.38 11.43
C TYR A 108 6.54 9.95 11.69
N ALA A 109 5.53 9.79 12.56
CA ALA A 109 4.88 8.50 12.76
C ALA A 109 4.20 7.98 11.48
N PHE A 110 3.56 8.86 10.72
CA PHE A 110 2.99 8.56 9.41
C PHE A 110 4.05 8.08 8.42
N ALA A 111 5.20 8.76 8.33
CA ALA A 111 6.31 8.37 7.47
C ALA A 111 6.92 7.01 7.85
N LEU A 112 7.07 6.73 9.16
CA LEU A 112 7.48 5.41 9.63
C LEU A 112 6.42 4.34 9.31
N GLY A 113 5.14 4.70 9.38
CA GLY A 113 4.05 3.88 8.85
C GLY A 113 4.27 3.52 7.38
N ALA A 114 4.54 4.50 6.52
CA ALA A 114 4.79 4.26 5.09
C ALA A 114 5.99 3.33 4.85
N LEU A 115 7.02 3.40 5.69
CA LEU A 115 8.15 2.47 5.67
C LEU A 115 7.73 1.02 6.00
N SER A 116 6.72 0.85 6.86
CA SER A 116 6.13 -0.46 7.15
C SER A 116 5.49 -1.07 5.90
N HIS A 117 4.75 -0.30 5.12
CA HIS A 117 4.13 -0.77 3.86
C HIS A 117 5.19 -1.31 2.89
N TYR A 118 6.26 -0.54 2.68
CA TYR A 118 7.39 -0.99 1.86
C TYR A 118 8.00 -2.30 2.36
N ALA A 119 8.23 -2.44 3.66
CA ALA A 119 8.75 -3.69 4.22
C ALA A 119 7.75 -4.85 4.08
N ALA A 120 6.47 -4.54 4.29
CA ALA A 120 5.37 -5.48 4.28
C ALA A 120 5.19 -6.10 2.92
N ASP A 121 5.03 -5.30 1.87
CA ASP A 121 4.61 -5.81 0.56
C ASP A 121 5.77 -6.39 -0.23
N ASN A 122 6.98 -5.82 -0.13
CA ASN A 122 8.17 -6.41 -0.75
C ASN A 122 8.41 -7.86 -0.30
N ASN A 123 8.11 -8.19 0.96
CA ASN A 123 8.23 -9.57 1.47
C ASN A 123 6.92 -10.36 1.38
N GLY A 124 5.81 -9.73 1.76
CA GLY A 124 4.49 -10.33 1.78
C GLY A 124 4.05 -10.81 0.41
N HIS A 125 4.33 -10.05 -0.66
CA HIS A 125 3.94 -10.45 -2.00
C HIS A 125 4.79 -11.63 -2.49
N ARG A 126 6.11 -11.48 -2.53
CA ARG A 126 7.00 -12.52 -3.07
C ARG A 126 7.01 -13.83 -2.25
N ILE A 127 6.86 -13.76 -0.93
CA ILE A 127 6.91 -14.93 -0.03
C ILE A 127 5.51 -15.54 0.19
N ALA A 128 4.45 -14.72 0.17
CA ALA A 128 3.09 -15.17 0.45
C ALA A 128 2.13 -15.00 -0.73
N THR A 129 1.77 -13.77 -1.12
CA THR A 129 0.67 -13.54 -2.07
C THR A 129 0.95 -14.16 -3.43
N ASN A 130 2.07 -13.81 -4.07
CA ASN A 130 2.38 -14.19 -5.45
C ASN A 130 2.51 -15.70 -5.62
N VAL A 131 2.98 -16.41 -4.60
CA VAL A 131 3.10 -17.88 -4.58
C VAL A 131 1.84 -18.58 -4.08
N SER A 132 0.96 -17.89 -3.33
CA SER A 132 -0.32 -18.46 -2.88
C SER A 132 -1.40 -18.39 -3.95
N VAL A 133 -1.41 -17.34 -4.78
CA VAL A 133 -2.37 -17.19 -5.90
C VAL A 133 -2.39 -18.45 -6.79
N PRO A 134 -1.26 -18.97 -7.33
CA PRO A 134 -1.30 -20.17 -8.18
C PRO A 134 -1.73 -21.45 -7.45
N LEU A 135 -1.53 -21.53 -6.12
CA LEU A 135 -2.02 -22.65 -5.31
C LEU A 135 -3.53 -22.59 -5.13
N LEU A 136 -4.07 -21.39 -4.90
CA LEU A 136 -5.51 -21.18 -4.75
C LEU A 136 -6.23 -21.23 -6.10
N TYR A 137 -5.61 -20.80 -7.19
CA TYR A 137 -6.23 -20.69 -8.52
C TYR A 137 -5.44 -21.48 -9.59
N PRO A 138 -5.58 -22.82 -9.64
CA PRO A 138 -4.80 -23.67 -10.54
C PRO A 138 -4.91 -23.33 -12.03
N ALA A 139 -6.05 -22.81 -12.49
CA ALA A 139 -6.21 -22.37 -13.88
C ALA A 139 -5.29 -21.19 -14.23
N LEU A 140 -5.02 -20.28 -13.28
CA LEU A 140 -4.08 -19.18 -13.46
C LEU A 140 -2.63 -19.68 -13.43
N ARG A 141 -2.34 -20.70 -12.59
CA ARG A 141 -1.03 -21.36 -12.57
C ARG A 141 -0.64 -21.93 -13.93
N LEU A 142 -1.60 -22.49 -14.68
CA LEU A 142 -1.35 -22.99 -16.04
C LEU A 142 -0.99 -21.87 -17.03
N LYS A 143 -1.45 -20.63 -16.79
CA LYS A 143 -1.21 -19.49 -17.66
C LYS A 143 0.07 -18.73 -17.31
N PHE A 144 0.32 -18.52 -16.02
CA PHE A 144 1.36 -17.61 -15.52
C PHE A 144 2.47 -18.30 -14.73
N GLY A 145 2.33 -19.59 -14.41
CA GLY A 145 3.33 -20.36 -13.67
C GLY A 145 3.15 -20.29 -12.15
N ASN A 146 4.26 -20.49 -11.42
CA ASN A 146 4.26 -20.71 -9.97
C ASN A 146 4.33 -19.43 -9.12
N SER A 147 4.42 -18.26 -9.76
CA SER A 147 4.36 -16.96 -9.12
C SER A 147 3.48 -16.08 -9.99
N ILE A 148 2.43 -15.51 -9.41
CA ILE A 148 1.45 -14.69 -10.12
C ILE A 148 1.40 -13.33 -9.44
N THR A 149 1.88 -12.32 -10.15
CA THR A 149 2.02 -10.95 -9.69
C THR A 149 0.69 -10.20 -9.74
N TYR A 150 0.64 -9.01 -9.13
CA TYR A 150 -0.53 -8.13 -9.24
C TYR A 150 -0.79 -7.72 -10.71
N ALA A 151 0.28 -7.52 -11.50
CA ALA A 151 0.17 -7.22 -12.93
C ALA A 151 -0.42 -8.38 -13.75
N ASP A 152 -0.22 -9.63 -13.34
CA ASP A 152 -0.74 -10.81 -14.05
C ASP A 152 -2.25 -10.99 -13.86
N ASP A 153 -2.72 -10.90 -12.61
CA ASP A 153 -4.15 -10.97 -12.28
C ASP A 153 -4.48 -10.23 -10.97
N PRO A 154 -4.82 -8.94 -11.02
CA PRO A 154 -5.05 -8.13 -9.82
C PRO A 154 -6.26 -8.64 -9.01
N PHE A 155 -7.22 -9.31 -9.64
CA PHE A 155 -8.42 -9.80 -8.97
C PHE A 155 -8.14 -10.98 -8.03
N SER A 156 -7.37 -11.98 -8.47
CA SER A 156 -7.05 -13.13 -7.61
C SER A 156 -5.98 -12.78 -6.59
N HIS A 157 -5.10 -11.84 -6.93
CA HIS A 157 -4.14 -11.24 -6.01
C HIS A 157 -4.86 -10.59 -4.82
N SER A 158 -5.74 -9.62 -5.07
CA SER A 158 -6.50 -8.94 -3.99
C SER A 158 -7.45 -9.88 -3.23
N LYS A 159 -8.00 -10.93 -3.86
CA LYS A 159 -8.77 -11.95 -3.12
C LYS A 159 -7.91 -12.77 -2.17
N THR A 160 -6.67 -13.05 -2.54
CA THR A 160 -5.73 -13.83 -1.71
C THR A 160 -5.31 -13.01 -0.50
N GLU A 161 -5.00 -11.73 -0.71
CA GLU A 161 -4.74 -10.77 0.36
C GLU A 161 -5.93 -10.62 1.33
N PHE A 162 -7.15 -10.54 0.81
CA PHE A 162 -8.34 -10.52 1.66
C PHE A 162 -8.50 -11.82 2.47
N ALA A 163 -8.16 -12.97 1.89
CA ALA A 163 -8.17 -14.24 2.60
C ALA A 163 -7.17 -14.26 3.76
N PHE A 164 -6.01 -13.59 3.61
CA PHE A 164 -5.04 -13.40 4.67
C PHE A 164 -5.56 -12.52 5.81
N ASP A 165 -6.24 -11.41 5.50
CA ASP A 165 -6.90 -10.56 6.52
C ASP A 165 -7.95 -11.34 7.32
N VAL A 166 -8.81 -12.11 6.63
CA VAL A 166 -9.81 -12.96 7.27
C VAL A 166 -9.14 -14.00 8.17
N PHE A 167 -8.01 -14.57 7.72
CA PHE A 167 -7.26 -15.53 8.49
C PHE A 167 -6.61 -14.91 9.74
N GLN A 168 -6.02 -13.71 9.65
CA GLN A 168 -5.49 -13.01 10.83
C GLN A 168 -6.58 -12.68 11.85
N ALA A 169 -7.71 -12.13 11.36
CA ALA A 169 -8.85 -11.81 12.20
C ALA A 169 -9.38 -13.07 12.92
N ALA A 170 -9.42 -14.21 12.22
CA ALA A 170 -9.84 -15.49 12.78
C ALA A 170 -8.96 -15.99 13.94
N LYS A 171 -7.66 -15.70 13.91
CA LYS A 171 -6.72 -16.11 14.96
C LYS A 171 -6.72 -15.17 16.16
N ASN A 172 -7.67 -14.22 16.27
CA ASN A 172 -7.67 -13.19 17.31
C ASN A 172 -6.31 -12.48 17.45
N ARG A 173 -5.50 -12.43 16.38
CA ARG A 173 -4.19 -11.76 16.37
C ARG A 173 -4.33 -10.26 16.17
N TYR A 174 -5.52 -9.76 16.42
CA TYR A 174 -5.95 -8.43 16.05
C TYR A 174 -6.38 -7.68 17.28
N ALA A 175 -5.94 -6.42 17.38
CA ALA A 175 -6.42 -5.55 18.43
C ALA A 175 -7.95 -5.42 18.37
N SER A 176 -8.59 -5.30 19.53
CA SER A 176 -10.06 -5.28 19.59
C SER A 176 -10.62 -4.12 18.76
N ALA A 177 -11.85 -4.26 18.24
CA ALA A 177 -12.53 -3.16 17.54
C ALA A 177 -12.62 -1.89 18.41
N ALA A 178 -12.69 -2.04 19.73
CA ALA A 178 -12.64 -0.93 20.68
C ALA A 178 -11.27 -0.24 20.67
N PHE A 179 -10.16 -0.99 20.66
CA PHE A 179 -8.82 -0.43 20.56
C PHE A 179 -8.59 0.33 19.26
N LYS A 180 -9.06 -0.20 18.14
CA LYS A 180 -8.87 0.45 16.83
C LYS A 180 -9.79 1.64 16.63
N SER A 181 -11.00 1.57 17.20
CA SER A 181 -11.90 2.73 17.30
C SER A 181 -11.37 3.80 18.27
N PHE A 182 -10.52 3.43 19.22
CA PHE A 182 -9.91 4.33 20.20
C PHE A 182 -8.64 5.01 19.66
N ILE A 183 -7.76 4.27 18.98
CA ILE A 183 -6.55 4.83 18.35
C ILE A 183 -6.91 5.61 17.07
N GLY A 184 -7.81 5.10 16.23
CA GLY A 184 -8.20 5.73 14.97
C GLY A 184 -7.27 5.42 13.80
N PHE A 185 -7.50 6.09 12.66
CA PHE A 185 -6.73 5.94 11.42
C PHE A 185 -6.60 7.32 10.76
N GLN A 186 -5.37 7.85 10.67
CA GLN A 186 -5.13 9.24 10.30
C GLN A 186 -4.10 9.40 9.18
N VAL A 187 -4.40 10.29 8.23
CA VAL A 187 -3.49 10.64 7.14
C VAL A 187 -2.88 12.01 7.42
N ALA A 188 -1.55 12.07 7.46
CA ALA A 188 -0.79 13.32 7.55
C ALA A 188 -0.67 13.93 6.14
N LYS A 189 -1.72 14.65 5.73
CA LYS A 189 -1.82 15.22 4.38
C LYS A 189 -0.65 16.15 4.00
N PRO A 190 -0.16 17.07 4.86
CA PRO A 190 0.87 18.01 4.43
C PRO A 190 2.21 17.35 4.07
N VAL A 191 2.71 16.39 4.87
CA VAL A 191 3.93 15.65 4.52
C VAL A 191 3.74 14.76 3.29
N LEU A 192 2.54 14.20 3.10
CA LEU A 192 2.22 13.43 1.90
C LEU A 192 2.33 14.28 0.63
N GLU A 193 1.79 15.50 0.66
CA GLU A 193 1.85 16.47 -0.45
C GLU A 193 3.30 16.85 -0.78
N ARG A 194 4.09 17.25 0.24
CA ARG A 194 5.50 17.63 0.05
C ARG A 194 6.33 16.47 -0.49
N ALA A 195 6.23 15.29 0.13
CA ALA A 195 6.99 14.12 -0.30
C ALA A 195 6.62 13.69 -1.73
N PHE A 196 5.34 13.80 -2.12
CA PHE A 196 4.91 13.48 -3.47
C PHE A 196 5.50 14.46 -4.49
N GLU A 197 5.45 15.76 -4.22
CA GLU A 197 6.02 16.78 -5.10
C GLU A 197 7.54 16.63 -5.24
N ASP A 198 8.26 16.43 -4.13
CA ASP A 198 9.71 16.19 -4.11
C ASP A 198 10.12 14.93 -4.89
N THR A 199 9.27 13.90 -4.91
CA THR A 199 9.60 12.62 -5.55
C THR A 199 9.28 12.61 -7.04
N TYR A 200 8.15 13.21 -7.43
CA TYR A 200 7.59 13.06 -8.77
C TYR A 200 7.54 14.36 -9.56
N GLY A 201 8.08 15.46 -9.01
CA GLY A 201 8.19 16.75 -9.69
C GLY A 201 6.85 17.38 -10.04
N MET A 202 5.76 16.95 -9.39
CA MET A 202 4.43 17.48 -9.62
C MET A 202 3.60 17.47 -8.35
N LYS A 203 2.72 18.48 -8.22
CA LYS A 203 1.74 18.55 -7.14
C LYS A 203 0.75 17.39 -7.18
N ILE A 204 0.41 16.82 -6.03
CA ILE A 204 -0.47 15.64 -5.93
C ILE A 204 -1.89 15.91 -6.48
N GLU A 205 -2.34 17.16 -6.46
CA GLU A 205 -3.63 17.60 -7.01
C GLU A 205 -3.68 17.50 -8.54
N LYS A 206 -2.54 17.35 -9.22
CA LYS A 206 -2.49 17.05 -10.67
C LYS A 206 -2.94 15.62 -10.99
N ILE A 207 -3.07 14.76 -9.98
CA ILE A 207 -3.44 13.36 -10.17
C ILE A 207 -4.68 12.93 -9.37
N PHE A 208 -5.11 13.71 -8.37
CA PHE A 208 -6.38 13.53 -7.67
C PHE A 208 -7.39 14.60 -8.08
N LEU A 209 -8.64 14.20 -8.35
CA LEU A 209 -9.74 15.15 -8.56
C LEU A 209 -10.02 15.96 -7.28
N ASN A 210 -9.99 15.30 -6.13
CA ASN A 210 -10.09 15.92 -4.81
C ASN A 210 -9.42 15.00 -3.76
N LEU A 211 -8.29 15.44 -3.22
CA LEU A 211 -7.51 14.65 -2.27
C LEU A 211 -8.23 14.46 -0.93
N ASP A 212 -8.97 15.45 -0.44
CA ASP A 212 -9.69 15.34 0.84
C ASP A 212 -10.83 14.32 0.77
N VAL A 213 -11.54 14.26 -0.36
CA VAL A 213 -12.56 13.24 -0.62
C VAL A 213 -11.93 11.85 -0.70
N ALA A 214 -10.79 11.72 -1.38
CA ALA A 214 -10.06 10.45 -1.46
C ALA A 214 -9.58 9.98 -0.08
N ILE A 215 -9.03 10.87 0.74
CA ILE A 215 -8.61 10.54 2.12
C ILE A 215 -9.83 10.19 2.99
N GLY A 216 -10.94 10.90 2.83
CA GLY A 216 -12.18 10.64 3.58
C GLY A 216 -12.81 9.28 3.24
N SER A 217 -12.87 8.93 1.95
CA SER A 217 -13.36 7.61 1.50
C SER A 217 -12.42 6.49 1.93
N TYR A 218 -11.11 6.71 1.86
CA TYR A 218 -10.08 5.81 2.34
C TYR A 218 -10.20 5.52 3.84
N ARG A 219 -10.26 6.55 4.68
CA ARG A 219 -10.53 6.44 6.13
C ARG A 219 -11.80 5.64 6.41
N ARG A 220 -12.88 5.89 5.65
CA ARG A 220 -14.14 5.16 5.82
C ARG A 220 -14.02 3.70 5.42
N ALA A 221 -13.33 3.42 4.31
CA ALA A 221 -13.13 2.06 3.83
C ALA A 221 -12.32 1.24 4.84
N VAL A 222 -11.17 1.76 5.27
CA VAL A 222 -10.26 1.11 6.23
C VAL A 222 -10.84 1.04 7.64
N GLY A 223 -11.35 2.15 8.17
CA GLY A 223 -11.81 2.22 9.56
C GLY A 223 -13.17 1.56 9.82
N THR A 224 -14.02 1.42 8.79
CA THR A 224 -15.41 0.96 8.98
C THR A 224 -15.78 -0.23 8.09
N VAL A 225 -15.58 -0.11 6.78
CA VAL A 225 -16.13 -1.08 5.82
C VAL A 225 -15.37 -2.40 5.85
N LEU A 226 -14.04 -2.37 5.72
CA LEU A 226 -13.20 -3.56 5.68
C LEU A 226 -13.24 -4.38 6.97
N PRO A 227 -13.19 -3.78 8.18
CA PRO A 227 -13.33 -4.54 9.43
C PRO A 227 -14.71 -5.17 9.58
N ALA A 228 -15.78 -4.53 9.07
CA ALA A 228 -17.10 -5.12 9.05
C ALA A 228 -17.18 -6.31 8.08
N LEU A 229 -16.66 -6.15 6.86
CA LEU A 229 -16.59 -7.22 5.86
C LEU A 229 -15.79 -8.43 6.37
N THR A 230 -14.63 -8.19 6.98
CA THR A 230 -13.78 -9.26 7.51
C THR A 230 -14.49 -10.05 8.62
N ARG A 231 -15.19 -9.35 9.54
CA ARG A 231 -15.99 -10.01 10.58
C ARG A 231 -17.10 -10.89 9.99
N VAL A 232 -17.79 -10.41 8.96
CA VAL A 232 -18.83 -11.21 8.27
C VAL A 232 -18.20 -12.40 7.54
N ALA A 233 -17.13 -12.18 6.79
CA ALA A 233 -16.41 -13.23 6.07
C ALA A 233 -15.95 -14.33 7.03
N TRP A 234 -15.41 -13.97 8.19
CA TRP A 234 -15.10 -14.91 9.25
C TRP A 234 -16.33 -15.67 9.77
N GLN A 235 -17.45 -14.98 10.04
CA GLN A 235 -18.68 -15.65 10.50
C GLN A 235 -19.17 -16.70 9.50
N ILE A 236 -19.15 -16.39 8.21
CA ILE A 236 -19.56 -17.33 7.15
C ILE A 236 -18.57 -18.49 7.06
N LYS A 237 -17.26 -18.21 6.95
CA LYS A 237 -16.23 -19.23 6.76
C LYS A 237 -15.96 -20.08 7.99
N SER A 238 -16.14 -19.56 9.19
CA SER A 238 -16.00 -20.34 10.43
C SER A 238 -17.05 -21.46 10.52
N GLN A 239 -18.25 -21.26 9.95
CA GLN A 239 -19.28 -22.30 9.87
C GLN A 239 -18.91 -23.39 8.87
N GLU A 240 -18.32 -23.02 7.73
CA GLU A 240 -17.77 -23.99 6.75
C GLU A 240 -16.61 -24.79 7.35
N ILE A 241 -15.66 -24.13 8.03
CA ILE A 241 -14.51 -24.78 8.69
C ILE A 241 -14.97 -25.77 9.78
N ARG A 242 -15.97 -25.39 10.59
CA ARG A 242 -16.52 -26.27 11.65
C ARG A 242 -17.21 -27.51 11.10
N LYS A 243 -17.72 -27.48 9.87
CA LYS A 243 -18.37 -28.62 9.21
C LYS A 243 -17.38 -29.62 8.63
N GLU A 244 -16.18 -29.17 8.23
CA GLU A 244 -15.18 -30.01 7.55
C GLU A 244 -14.23 -30.75 8.51
N VAL A 245 -14.05 -30.27 9.76
CA VAL A 245 -13.18 -30.93 10.75
C VAL A 245 -13.82 -30.91 12.15
N PRO A 246 -14.47 -32.00 12.60
CA PRO A 246 -14.98 -32.11 13.97
C PRO A 246 -13.79 -32.17 14.96
N GLY A 247 -13.68 -31.19 15.86
CA GLY A 247 -12.73 -31.25 17.00
C GLY A 247 -11.59 -30.22 17.04
N ILE A 248 -11.48 -29.29 16.08
CA ILE A 248 -10.52 -28.16 16.22
C ILE A 248 -11.09 -27.14 17.23
N THR A 249 -10.57 -27.15 18.45
CA THR A 249 -10.83 -26.09 19.44
C THR A 249 -9.89 -24.90 19.24
N ARG A 250 -10.46 -23.70 19.44
CA ARG A 250 -9.86 -22.34 19.31
C ARG A 250 -8.50 -22.17 20.01
N GLN A 251 -8.16 -23.06 20.94
CA GLN A 251 -7.01 -22.99 21.83
C GLN A 251 -5.71 -23.55 21.22
N LYS A 252 -5.78 -24.48 20.25
CA LYS A 252 -4.61 -25.23 19.77
C LYS A 252 -3.88 -24.60 18.56
N PHE A 253 -4.24 -23.38 18.16
CA PHE A 253 -3.63 -22.67 17.02
C PHE A 253 -2.91 -21.36 17.43
N LEU A 254 -3.03 -20.94 18.68
CA LEU A 254 -2.41 -19.70 19.13
C LEU A 254 -1.00 -19.99 19.65
N TYR A 255 0.01 -19.81 18.81
CA TYR A 255 1.38 -19.64 19.28
C TYR A 255 2.13 -18.55 18.51
N ASN A 256 2.81 -17.74 19.31
CA ASN A 256 3.80 -16.68 19.04
C ASN A 256 3.48 -15.61 18.00
N LEU A 257 2.80 -14.55 18.45
CA LEU A 257 3.19 -13.13 18.26
C LEU A 257 2.39 -12.30 19.28
N SER A 258 3.02 -11.24 19.79
CA SER A 258 2.88 -10.75 21.17
C SER A 258 1.47 -10.29 21.57
N ARG A 259 0.77 -11.15 22.30
CA ARG A 259 -0.39 -10.82 23.14
C ARG A 259 -0.01 -9.95 24.37
N SER A 260 1.29 -9.88 24.68
CA SER A 260 1.81 -9.38 25.96
C SER A 260 1.92 -7.86 26.10
N SER A 261 1.82 -7.06 25.03
CA SER A 261 1.75 -5.59 25.19
C SER A 261 0.31 -5.09 25.33
N TYR A 262 -0.64 -5.70 24.60
CA TYR A 262 -2.05 -5.32 24.62
C TYR A 262 -2.74 -5.61 25.97
N GLU A 263 -2.63 -6.85 26.48
CA GLU A 263 -3.32 -7.23 27.73
C GLU A 263 -2.71 -6.57 28.98
N LYS A 264 -1.43 -6.15 28.91
CA LYS A 264 -0.70 -5.56 30.05
C LYS A 264 -1.12 -4.13 30.38
N ASN A 265 -1.64 -3.38 29.40
CA ASN A 265 -2.07 -1.99 29.59
C ASN A 265 -3.59 -1.78 29.48
N TRP A 266 -4.35 -2.66 28.80
CA TRP A 266 -5.73 -2.31 28.39
C TRP A 266 -6.81 -3.41 28.54
N GLY A 267 -6.50 -4.57 29.13
CA GLY A 267 -7.50 -5.58 29.51
C GLY A 267 -8.18 -6.35 28.36
N ALA A 268 -8.87 -7.45 28.71
CA ALA A 268 -9.47 -8.40 27.77
C ALA A 268 -10.94 -8.04 27.42
N THR A 269 -11.17 -7.05 26.56
CA THR A 269 -12.52 -6.68 26.10
C THR A 269 -12.82 -7.23 24.70
N TYR A 270 -13.35 -8.45 24.66
CA TYR A 270 -13.99 -9.04 23.49
C TYR A 270 -15.49 -8.74 23.52
N GLU A 271 -15.98 -7.85 22.66
CA GLU A 271 -17.43 -7.66 22.49
C GLU A 271 -18.04 -8.72 21.56
N ARG A 272 -19.14 -9.34 22.01
CA ARG A 272 -19.93 -10.26 21.20
C ARG A 272 -20.62 -9.52 20.05
N PRO A 273 -20.87 -10.16 18.89
CA PRO A 273 -21.52 -9.51 17.76
C PRO A 273 -22.95 -9.04 18.13
N GLY A 274 -23.21 -7.73 18.06
CA GLY A 274 -24.51 -7.12 18.32
C GLY A 274 -25.53 -7.29 17.17
N ILE A 275 -26.78 -6.90 17.40
CA ILE A 275 -27.92 -7.10 16.46
C ILE A 275 -27.64 -6.55 15.05
N ARG A 276 -26.95 -5.41 14.93
CA ARG A 276 -26.55 -4.80 13.64
C ARG A 276 -25.63 -5.70 12.80
N SER A 277 -24.76 -6.50 13.44
CA SER A 277 -23.88 -7.44 12.74
C SER A 277 -24.62 -8.67 12.21
N ARG A 278 -25.71 -9.09 12.87
CA ARG A 278 -26.59 -10.17 12.40
C ARG A 278 -27.46 -9.75 11.22
N MET A 279 -27.92 -8.49 11.21
CA MET A 279 -28.63 -7.91 10.05
C MET A 279 -27.72 -7.76 8.83
N LEU A 280 -26.45 -7.36 9.03
CA LEU A 280 -25.44 -7.31 7.96
C LEU A 280 -25.18 -8.72 7.37
N ALA A 281 -25.03 -9.74 8.22
CA ALA A 281 -24.85 -11.13 7.79
C ALA A 281 -26.05 -11.68 6.98
N GLY A 282 -27.28 -11.27 7.33
CA GLY A 282 -28.49 -11.57 6.56
C GLY A 282 -28.52 -10.89 5.19
N PHE A 283 -28.07 -9.63 5.11
CA PHE A 283 -27.93 -8.90 3.84
C PHE A 283 -26.93 -9.60 2.91
N PHE A 284 -25.78 -10.06 3.42
CA PHE A 284 -24.76 -10.77 2.62
C PHE A 284 -25.17 -12.17 2.13
N HIS A 285 -26.21 -12.79 2.71
CA HIS A 285 -26.79 -14.03 2.17
C HIS A 285 -27.63 -13.80 0.90
N ILE A 286 -28.10 -12.56 0.68
CA ILE A 286 -29.04 -12.18 -0.40
C ILE A 286 -28.31 -11.45 -1.55
N VAL A 287 -27.02 -11.17 -1.38
CA VAL A 287 -26.21 -10.42 -2.35
C VAL A 287 -25.85 -11.28 -3.57
N PRO A 288 -26.13 -10.81 -4.80
CA PRO A 288 -25.75 -11.52 -6.02
C PRO A 288 -24.21 -11.57 -6.18
N ARG A 289 -23.69 -12.65 -6.76
CA ARG A 289 -22.24 -12.87 -7.02
C ARG A 289 -21.67 -11.96 -8.14
N ALA A 290 -22.23 -10.77 -8.35
CA ALA A 290 -21.82 -9.79 -9.36
C ALA A 290 -21.61 -8.40 -8.72
N GLY A 291 -20.70 -7.60 -9.27
CA GLY A 291 -20.39 -6.25 -8.77
C GLY A 291 -19.46 -6.21 -7.53
N PRO A 292 -19.53 -5.16 -6.68
CA PRO A 292 -18.56 -4.87 -5.59
C PRO A 292 -18.48 -5.95 -4.49
N PHE A 293 -19.32 -6.98 -4.55
CA PHE A 293 -19.32 -8.13 -3.64
C PHE A 293 -18.51 -9.33 -4.14
N LYS A 294 -17.82 -9.21 -5.29
CA LYS A 294 -16.90 -10.25 -5.81
C LYS A 294 -15.75 -10.58 -4.84
N ALA A 295 -15.37 -9.68 -3.94
CA ALA A 295 -14.39 -9.93 -2.89
C ALA A 295 -14.80 -11.06 -1.94
N MET A 296 -16.11 -11.33 -1.78
CA MET A 296 -16.61 -12.46 -0.98
C MET A 296 -16.44 -13.84 -1.66
N ALA A 297 -16.01 -13.87 -2.94
CA ALA A 297 -15.65 -15.09 -3.64
C ALA A 297 -14.16 -15.47 -3.44
N PHE A 298 -13.51 -14.96 -2.39
CA PHE A 298 -12.17 -15.40 -2.02
C PHE A 298 -12.17 -16.89 -1.65
N LYS A 299 -11.05 -17.56 -1.93
CA LYS A 299 -10.85 -18.96 -1.54
C LYS A 299 -10.34 -19.04 -0.11
N LYS A 300 -10.81 -20.06 0.62
CA LYS A 300 -10.25 -20.41 1.93
C LYS A 300 -8.77 -20.78 1.76
N LEU A 301 -7.93 -20.32 2.68
CA LEU A 301 -6.52 -20.70 2.70
C LEU A 301 -6.36 -22.21 2.95
N THR A 302 -5.40 -22.82 2.26
CA THR A 302 -4.89 -24.16 2.56
C THR A 302 -3.80 -24.09 3.63
N PRO A 303 -3.47 -25.19 4.34
CA PRO A 303 -2.38 -25.20 5.31
C PRO A 303 -1.03 -24.72 4.73
N GLU A 304 -0.78 -25.00 3.44
CA GLU A 304 0.40 -24.52 2.73
C GLU A 304 0.39 -22.99 2.58
N THR A 305 -0.72 -22.42 2.09
CA THR A 305 -0.86 -20.96 1.96
C THR A 305 -0.90 -20.24 3.31
N GLU A 306 -1.42 -20.88 4.37
CA GLU A 306 -1.31 -20.35 5.74
C GLU A 306 0.15 -20.28 6.19
N LYS A 307 0.97 -21.29 5.89
CA LYS A 307 2.40 -21.30 6.20
C LYS A 307 3.15 -20.22 5.44
N LEU A 308 2.86 -20.05 4.15
CA LEU A 308 3.43 -18.99 3.31
C LEU A 308 3.09 -17.61 3.87
N TYR A 309 1.83 -17.41 4.27
CA TYR A 309 1.39 -16.20 4.94
C TYR A 309 2.19 -15.90 6.22
N MET A 310 2.34 -16.88 7.11
CA MET A 310 3.12 -16.69 8.34
C MET A 310 4.59 -16.34 8.05
N ALA A 311 5.18 -16.99 7.04
CA ALA A 311 6.55 -16.74 6.64
C ALA A 311 6.71 -15.31 6.09
N GLY A 312 5.80 -14.87 5.22
CA GLY A 312 5.76 -13.51 4.70
C GLY A 312 5.60 -12.49 5.83
N PHE A 313 4.61 -12.68 6.71
CA PHE A 313 4.36 -11.79 7.85
C PHE A 313 5.59 -11.62 8.77
N ASN A 314 6.25 -12.72 9.12
CA ASN A 314 7.44 -12.67 9.97
C ASN A 314 8.61 -11.97 9.26
N ALA A 315 8.85 -12.30 7.99
CA ALA A 315 9.89 -11.65 7.19
C ALA A 315 9.63 -10.15 7.03
N SER A 316 8.37 -9.73 6.88
CA SER A 316 7.97 -8.32 6.84
C SER A 316 8.28 -7.60 8.15
N ILE A 317 7.99 -8.20 9.30
CA ILE A 317 8.33 -7.62 10.62
C ILE A 317 9.83 -7.49 10.79
N ASP A 318 10.59 -8.54 10.46
CA ASP A 318 12.05 -8.54 10.62
C ASP A 318 12.68 -7.47 9.72
N ARG A 319 12.26 -7.41 8.46
CA ARG A 319 12.72 -6.37 7.53
C ARG A 319 12.35 -4.97 8.01
N TYR A 320 11.14 -4.78 8.52
CA TYR A 320 10.72 -3.47 9.01
C TYR A 320 11.55 -3.04 10.23
N ARG A 321 11.86 -3.96 11.16
CA ARG A 321 12.76 -3.66 12.30
C ARG A 321 14.16 -3.26 11.84
N GLU A 322 14.72 -3.94 10.84
CA GLU A 322 16.02 -3.56 10.26
C GLU A 322 15.97 -2.14 9.68
N LEU A 323 14.91 -1.82 8.92
CA LEU A 323 14.74 -0.50 8.32
C LEU A 323 14.57 0.59 9.39
N LEU A 324 13.77 0.35 10.44
CA LEU A 324 13.64 1.26 11.58
C LEU A 324 14.96 1.44 12.34
N ALA A 325 15.77 0.39 12.49
CA ALA A 325 17.10 0.51 13.06
C ALA A 325 18.01 1.39 12.18
N GLY A 326 17.94 1.24 10.86
CA GLY A 326 18.61 2.10 9.89
C GLY A 326 18.19 3.57 10.01
N VAL A 327 16.89 3.84 10.19
CA VAL A 327 16.38 5.20 10.49
C VAL A 327 17.01 5.73 11.77
N GLY A 328 16.98 4.94 12.85
CA GLY A 328 17.55 5.33 14.15
C GLY A 328 19.04 5.62 14.11
N ALA A 329 19.78 4.95 13.22
CA ALA A 329 21.21 5.14 13.00
C ALA A 329 21.54 6.26 12.01
N GLY A 330 20.56 6.85 11.32
CA GLY A 330 20.79 7.80 10.23
C GLY A 330 21.46 7.16 9.01
N GLN A 331 21.26 5.85 8.82
CA GLN A 331 21.88 5.02 7.78
C GLN A 331 20.83 4.26 6.96
N LEU A 332 19.60 4.77 6.92
CA LEU A 332 18.53 4.15 6.14
C LEU A 332 18.91 4.18 4.65
N ASN A 333 19.10 2.99 4.08
CA ASN A 333 19.20 2.80 2.65
C ASN A 333 17.94 2.09 2.17
N LEU A 334 17.20 2.74 1.26
CA LEU A 334 15.91 2.25 0.77
C LEU A 334 15.92 2.27 -0.77
N PRO A 335 16.33 1.17 -1.42
CA PRO A 335 16.30 1.07 -2.87
C PRO A 335 14.91 1.26 -3.46
N ASN A 336 14.83 1.68 -4.72
CA ASN A 336 13.56 1.78 -5.44
C ASN A 336 13.14 0.41 -5.99
N TYR A 337 12.48 -0.40 -5.17
CA TYR A 337 11.93 -1.68 -5.58
C TYR A 337 10.52 -1.55 -6.13
N ASN A 338 10.19 -2.40 -7.09
CA ASN A 338 8.80 -2.71 -7.38
C ASN A 338 8.26 -3.53 -6.21
N ILE A 339 7.33 -2.91 -5.48
CA ILE A 339 6.82 -3.43 -4.21
C ILE A 339 6.10 -4.78 -4.38
N ASP A 340 5.57 -5.09 -5.57
CA ASP A 340 4.88 -6.35 -5.81
C ASP A 340 5.83 -7.54 -6.00
N VAL A 341 7.04 -7.31 -6.51
CA VAL A 341 8.03 -8.39 -6.73
C VAL A 341 9.19 -8.39 -5.73
N GLY A 342 9.38 -7.29 -4.99
CA GLY A 342 10.40 -7.22 -3.94
C GLY A 342 11.80 -6.84 -4.42
N GLU A 343 11.93 -6.35 -5.65
CA GLU A 343 13.21 -6.07 -6.31
C GLU A 343 13.12 -4.92 -7.32
N ALA A 344 14.27 -4.40 -7.75
CA ALA A 344 14.34 -3.40 -8.81
C ALA A 344 13.93 -4.02 -10.15
N THR A 345 13.07 -3.33 -10.90
CA THR A 345 12.60 -3.78 -12.22
C THR A 345 13.21 -2.92 -13.32
N LYS A 346 13.48 -3.54 -14.47
CA LYS A 346 13.97 -2.83 -15.67
C LYS A 346 12.79 -2.60 -16.61
N ALA A 347 12.93 -1.66 -17.55
CA ALA A 347 11.91 -1.47 -18.58
C ALA A 347 11.60 -2.78 -19.31
N GLY A 348 10.32 -3.06 -19.52
CA GLY A 348 9.83 -4.31 -20.12
C GLY A 348 9.76 -5.52 -19.19
N SER A 349 10.24 -5.43 -17.94
CA SER A 349 10.15 -6.57 -17.00
C SER A 349 8.86 -6.59 -16.17
N TYR A 350 8.16 -5.46 -16.05
CA TYR A 350 6.90 -5.38 -15.31
C TYR A 350 5.98 -4.32 -15.92
N THR A 351 4.81 -4.75 -16.41
CA THR A 351 3.95 -3.92 -17.27
C THR A 351 3.38 -2.68 -16.58
N LEU A 352 3.06 -2.76 -15.29
CA LEU A 352 2.56 -1.60 -14.53
C LEU A 352 3.67 -0.59 -14.23
N THR A 353 4.92 -1.04 -14.07
CA THR A 353 6.08 -0.15 -13.93
C THR A 353 6.29 0.64 -15.22
N ASP A 354 6.30 -0.05 -16.36
CA ASP A 354 6.41 0.60 -17.67
C ASP A 354 5.31 1.65 -17.90
N ALA A 355 4.06 1.28 -17.57
CA ALA A 355 2.92 2.18 -17.70
C ALA A 355 3.00 3.38 -16.75
N ALA A 356 3.49 3.18 -15.52
CA ALA A 356 3.67 4.25 -14.54
C ALA A 356 4.75 5.25 -14.98
N TYR A 357 5.92 4.77 -15.42
CA TYR A 357 6.98 5.65 -15.96
C TYR A 357 6.52 6.41 -17.21
N ALA A 358 5.88 5.74 -18.16
CA ALA A 358 5.42 6.39 -19.39
C ALA A 358 4.38 7.48 -19.08
N LYS A 359 3.45 7.20 -18.16
CA LYS A 359 2.44 8.17 -17.74
C LYS A 359 3.02 9.31 -16.90
N LEU A 360 4.04 9.05 -16.09
CA LEU A 360 4.79 10.07 -15.35
C LEU A 360 5.47 11.04 -16.31
N LEU A 361 6.23 10.49 -17.27
CA LEU A 361 6.92 11.28 -18.28
C LEU A 361 5.94 12.13 -19.11
N HIS A 362 4.82 11.53 -19.53
CA HIS A 362 3.80 12.26 -20.26
C HIS A 362 3.15 13.38 -19.43
N LYS A 363 2.90 13.15 -18.12
CA LYS A 363 2.32 14.18 -17.25
C LYS A 363 3.24 15.35 -16.97
N LEU A 364 4.55 15.16 -17.13
CA LEU A 364 5.58 16.18 -16.97
C LEU A 364 5.94 16.86 -18.30
N ASP A 365 5.31 16.50 -19.41
CA ASP A 365 5.49 17.14 -20.70
C ASP A 365 5.30 18.67 -20.58
N GLY A 366 6.21 19.42 -21.19
CA GLY A 366 6.33 20.88 -21.05
C GLY A 366 6.96 21.40 -19.75
N HIS A 367 7.26 20.52 -18.78
CA HIS A 367 7.82 20.88 -17.46
C HIS A 367 9.14 20.18 -17.12
N TYR A 368 9.79 19.53 -18.09
CA TYR A 368 11.08 18.86 -17.90
C TYR A 368 12.20 19.74 -17.30
N PRO A 369 12.30 21.05 -17.62
CA PRO A 369 13.30 21.92 -17.00
C PRO A 369 13.10 22.10 -15.49
N ASP A 370 11.84 22.02 -15.02
CA ASP A 370 11.46 22.21 -13.62
C ASP A 370 11.61 20.93 -12.78
N MET A 371 11.84 19.78 -13.43
CA MET A 371 11.99 18.50 -12.73
C MET A 371 13.22 18.50 -11.81
N PRO A 372 13.17 17.80 -10.66
CA PRO A 372 14.36 17.43 -9.92
C PRO A 372 15.36 16.66 -10.79
N GLN A 373 16.67 16.92 -10.61
CA GLN A 373 17.72 16.29 -11.43
C GLN A 373 17.74 14.76 -11.28
N ASP A 374 17.53 14.28 -10.06
CA ASP A 374 17.46 12.86 -9.74
C ASP A 374 16.26 12.18 -10.41
N LEU A 375 15.11 12.86 -10.50
CA LEU A 375 13.95 12.37 -11.23
C LEU A 375 14.24 12.26 -12.74
N ARG A 376 14.87 13.27 -13.35
CA ARG A 376 15.27 13.17 -14.78
C ARG A 376 16.22 12.00 -15.00
N SER A 377 17.23 11.88 -14.13
CA SER A 377 18.25 10.81 -14.21
C SER A 377 17.62 9.43 -14.07
N ASP A 378 16.68 9.26 -13.15
CA ASP A 378 15.96 8.01 -12.92
C ASP A 378 15.12 7.56 -14.13
N ILE A 379 14.33 8.48 -14.72
CA ILE A 379 13.54 8.17 -15.92
C ILE A 379 14.45 7.81 -17.11
N LEU A 380 15.54 8.56 -17.32
CA LEU A 380 16.49 8.29 -18.39
C LEU A 380 17.23 6.96 -18.19
N ALA A 381 17.57 6.60 -16.95
CA ALA A 381 18.18 5.33 -16.61
C ALA A 381 17.22 4.15 -16.82
N PHE A 382 15.94 4.32 -16.46
CA PHE A 382 14.92 3.30 -16.70
C PHE A 382 14.77 2.99 -18.20
N TYR A 383 14.80 4.03 -19.04
CA TYR A 383 14.70 3.92 -20.50
C TYR A 383 16.04 3.89 -21.24
N GLN A 384 17.13 3.48 -20.58
CA GLN A 384 18.45 3.42 -21.20
C GLN A 384 18.53 2.43 -22.37
N ASP A 385 17.76 1.34 -22.32
CA ASP A 385 17.71 0.30 -23.35
C ASP A 385 16.29 0.19 -23.93
N LEU A 386 16.06 0.93 -25.01
CA LEU A 386 14.79 0.91 -25.74
C LEU A 386 14.60 -0.36 -26.60
N SER A 387 15.56 -1.28 -26.65
CA SER A 387 15.41 -2.57 -27.36
C SER A 387 14.53 -3.56 -26.59
N LEU A 388 14.45 -3.41 -25.26
CA LEU A 388 13.67 -4.24 -24.35
C LEU A 388 12.16 -4.30 -24.71
N PRO A 389 11.43 -5.33 -24.28
CA PRO A 389 10.00 -5.50 -24.57
C PRO A 389 9.12 -4.58 -23.70
N ILE A 390 9.37 -3.27 -23.76
CA ILE A 390 8.65 -2.25 -22.99
C ILE A 390 7.16 -2.27 -23.36
N ALA A 391 6.27 -2.28 -22.37
CA ALA A 391 4.83 -2.48 -22.55
C ALA A 391 4.18 -1.53 -23.57
N THR A 392 4.65 -0.28 -23.68
CA THR A 392 4.14 0.71 -24.64
C THR A 392 4.36 0.30 -26.10
N LYS A 393 5.30 -0.61 -26.41
CA LYS A 393 5.50 -1.17 -27.76
C LYS A 393 4.29 -1.94 -28.29
N ALA A 394 3.38 -2.38 -27.42
CA ALA A 394 2.13 -2.99 -27.85
C ALA A 394 1.20 -2.02 -28.61
N ASN A 395 1.43 -0.71 -28.49
CA ASN A 395 0.70 0.33 -29.22
C ASN A 395 1.68 1.28 -29.92
N VAL A 396 1.63 1.32 -31.25
CA VAL A 396 2.54 2.15 -32.09
C VAL A 396 2.48 3.63 -31.70
N GLY A 397 1.29 4.16 -31.39
CA GLY A 397 1.11 5.56 -31.00
C GLY A 397 1.72 5.87 -29.64
N ASP A 398 1.46 5.03 -28.64
CA ASP A 398 2.02 5.21 -27.29
C ASP A 398 3.54 5.05 -27.31
N TRP A 399 4.06 4.12 -28.11
CA TRP A 399 5.50 3.94 -28.30
C TRP A 399 6.16 5.14 -28.97
N ALA A 400 5.61 5.64 -30.07
CA ALA A 400 6.15 6.81 -30.77
C ALA A 400 6.20 8.04 -29.87
N LYS A 401 5.12 8.27 -29.11
CA LYS A 401 5.04 9.36 -28.13
C LYS A 401 6.07 9.21 -27.02
N LEU A 402 6.21 8.02 -26.45
CA LEU A 402 7.23 7.77 -25.42
C LEU A 402 8.65 8.07 -25.94
N GLN A 403 8.95 7.67 -27.19
CA GLN A 403 10.26 7.96 -27.80
C GLN A 403 10.51 9.46 -27.97
N GLU A 404 9.49 10.21 -28.38
CA GLU A 404 9.56 11.67 -28.51
C GLU A 404 9.84 12.33 -27.15
N GLU A 405 9.04 12.00 -26.13
CA GLU A 405 9.16 12.55 -24.78
C GLU A 405 10.52 12.23 -24.15
N ILE A 406 11.04 11.00 -24.31
CA ILE A 406 12.39 10.63 -23.87
C ILE A 406 13.45 11.46 -24.61
N GLY A 407 13.27 11.70 -25.92
CA GLY A 407 14.17 12.52 -26.71
C GLY A 407 14.25 13.95 -26.20
N GLN A 408 13.10 14.55 -25.90
CA GLN A 408 13.00 15.90 -25.33
C GLN A 408 13.64 15.96 -23.94
N LEU A 409 13.35 14.98 -23.07
CA LEU A 409 13.95 14.92 -21.73
C LEU A 409 15.49 14.82 -21.79
N LYS A 410 16.04 14.01 -22.71
CA LYS A 410 17.49 13.88 -22.93
C LYS A 410 18.12 15.20 -23.35
N ALA A 411 17.50 15.93 -24.27
CA ALA A 411 18.00 17.21 -24.74
C ALA A 411 18.06 18.24 -23.59
N ILE A 412 16.98 18.32 -22.81
CA ILE A 412 16.89 19.25 -21.68
C ILE A 412 17.89 18.91 -20.58
N ASP A 413 18.07 17.62 -20.26
CA ASP A 413 19.03 17.20 -19.24
C ASP A 413 20.48 17.51 -19.64
N ALA A 414 20.82 17.36 -20.93
CA ALA A 414 22.11 17.76 -21.47
C ALA A 414 22.33 19.28 -21.39
N ASP A 415 21.33 20.08 -21.79
CA ASP A 415 21.40 21.54 -21.76
C ASP A 415 21.62 22.07 -20.33
N LEU A 416 20.87 21.56 -19.35
CA LEU A 416 21.02 21.94 -17.95
C LEU A 416 22.39 21.53 -17.38
N SER A 417 22.90 20.37 -17.76
CA SER A 417 24.23 19.89 -17.36
C SER A 417 25.34 20.80 -17.91
N THR A 418 25.23 21.23 -19.17
CA THR A 418 26.20 22.17 -19.77
C THR A 418 26.12 23.57 -19.18
N ALA A 419 24.92 24.06 -18.83
CA ALA A 419 24.75 25.33 -18.14
C ALA A 419 25.39 25.32 -16.75
N SER A 420 25.16 24.26 -15.96
CA SER A 420 25.74 24.09 -14.62
C SER A 420 27.28 24.08 -14.64
N SER A 421 27.88 23.36 -15.58
CA SER A 421 29.34 23.31 -15.77
C SER A 421 29.96 24.65 -16.22
N LYS A 422 29.24 25.47 -16.99
CA LYS A 422 29.70 26.84 -17.34
C LYS A 422 29.64 27.78 -16.14
N VAL A 423 28.61 27.68 -15.31
CA VAL A 423 28.48 28.49 -14.08
C VAL A 423 29.57 28.13 -13.08
N SER A 424 29.88 26.84 -12.90
CA SER A 424 30.95 26.41 -11.99
C SER A 424 32.35 26.83 -12.49
N ALA A 425 32.58 26.84 -13.80
CA ALA A 425 33.82 27.33 -14.39
C ALA A 425 34.00 28.86 -14.27
N ALA A 426 32.91 29.63 -14.29
CA ALA A 426 32.93 31.09 -14.15
C ALA A 426 33.03 31.56 -12.68
N GLY A 427 32.70 30.71 -11.71
CA GLY A 427 32.73 31.00 -10.27
C GLY A 427 34.06 30.68 -9.56
N ALA A 428 35.04 30.09 -10.25
CA ALA A 428 36.35 29.84 -9.67
C ALA A 428 37.14 31.15 -9.59
N PRO A 429 37.56 31.63 -8.38
CA PRO A 429 38.35 32.84 -8.29
C PRO A 429 39.70 32.60 -8.97
N ALA A 430 40.04 33.48 -9.91
CA ALA A 430 41.38 33.51 -10.49
C ALA A 430 42.38 33.71 -9.35
N ALA A 431 43.13 32.66 -9.02
CA ALA A 431 44.24 32.75 -8.07
C ALA A 431 45.20 33.83 -8.58
N LYS A 432 45.33 34.90 -7.80
CA LYS A 432 46.41 35.88 -7.90
C LYS A 432 47.25 35.81 -6.66
#